data_AF-A0A969SFW2-F1
#
_entry.id   AF-A0A969SFW2-F1
#
_cell.length_a   1.000
_cell.length_b   1.000
_cell.length_c   1.000
_cell.angle_alpha   90.00
_cell.angle_beta   90.00
_cell.angle_gamma   90.00
#
_symmetry.space_group_name_H-M   'P 1'
#
loop_
_entity.id
_entity.type
_entity.pdbx_description
1 polymer ?
#
loop_
_entity_poly.entity_id
_entity_poly.type
_entity_poly.pdbx_seq_one_letter_code
_entity_poly.pdbx_strand_id
1 'polypeptide(L)'
;MKIAWEPCIYGVQTPVPCVICGQRSAPTATRGQQAMLAVVYDHEGRIFGEACRSCVRLGADGIRAYLQERIATLQSQVQDLQHLNQGEISLPSLEEELRVYLE
;
A
#
# COMPACT_ATOMS: atom_id res chain seq x y z
N MET A 1 8.78 9.40 13.69
CA MET A 1 7.63 9.42 12.77
C MET A 1 6.64 10.46 13.23
N LYS A 2 6.20 11.34 12.33
CA LYS A 2 5.15 12.35 12.56
C LYS A 2 4.12 12.23 11.44
N ILE A 3 2.84 12.45 11.76
CA ILE A 3 1.80 12.59 10.73
C ILE A 3 1.29 14.04 10.76
N ALA A 4 1.27 14.70 9.62
CA ALA A 4 0.77 16.07 9.47
C ALA A 4 -0.26 16.16 8.35
N TRP A 5 -1.23 17.07 8.47
CA TRP A 5 -2.14 17.37 7.38
C TRP A 5 -1.50 18.43 6.48
N GLU A 6 -1.28 18.09 5.22
CA GLU A 6 -0.64 18.98 4.24
C GLU A 6 -1.51 19.19 3.01
N PRO A 7 -1.34 20.33 2.32
CA PRO A 7 -2.05 20.58 1.07
C PRO A 7 -1.76 19.47 0.05
N CYS A 8 -2.82 18.95 -0.55
CA CYS A 8 -2.72 17.94 -1.60
C CYS A 8 -2.07 18.57 -2.84
N ILE A 9 -0.95 18.00 -3.24
CA ILE A 9 -0.20 18.39 -4.45
C ILE A 9 -0.62 17.58 -5.68
N TYR A 10 -1.36 16.49 -5.49
CA TYR A 10 -1.91 15.69 -6.59
C TYR A 10 -3.12 16.40 -7.17
N GLY A 11 -3.15 16.54 -8.50
CA GLY A 11 -4.32 16.98 -9.24
C GLY A 11 -5.55 16.19 -8.78
N VAL A 12 -6.64 16.94 -8.56
CA VAL A 12 -7.89 16.57 -7.87
C VAL A 12 -8.17 15.06 -7.80
N GLN A 13 -8.23 14.54 -6.56
CA GLN A 13 -8.75 13.21 -6.17
C GLN A 13 -7.94 11.94 -6.49
N THR A 14 -6.71 12.01 -6.99
CA THR A 14 -5.93 10.78 -7.24
C THR A 14 -5.65 10.04 -5.92
N PRO A 15 -6.15 8.80 -5.72
CA PRO A 15 -5.93 8.08 -4.47
C PRO A 15 -4.52 7.50 -4.41
N VAL A 16 -3.74 7.91 -3.42
CA VAL A 16 -2.37 7.42 -3.17
C VAL A 16 -2.38 6.22 -2.23
N PRO A 17 -1.47 5.25 -2.35
CA PRO A 17 -1.42 4.13 -1.43
C PRO A 17 -1.04 4.59 -0.02
N CYS A 18 -1.77 4.13 0.98
CA CYS A 18 -1.46 4.40 2.37
C CYS A 18 -0.20 3.62 2.77
N VAL A 19 0.83 4.32 3.26
CA VAL A 19 2.06 3.68 3.71
C VAL A 19 1.88 2.81 4.95
N ILE A 20 0.81 3.03 5.73
CA ILE A 20 0.48 2.23 6.92
C ILE A 20 -0.25 0.95 6.53
N CYS A 21 -1.38 1.06 5.80
CA CYS A 21 -2.22 -0.11 5.51
C CYS A 21 -2.25 -0.63 4.06
N GLY A 22 -1.60 0.05 3.13
CA GLY A 22 -1.61 -0.30 1.71
C GLY A 22 -2.90 0.04 0.97
N GLN A 23 -3.99 0.35 1.68
CA GLN A 23 -5.26 0.78 1.07
C GLN A 23 -5.14 2.16 0.42
N ARG A 24 -6.08 2.52 -0.46
CA ARG A 24 -6.12 3.85 -1.08
C ARG A 24 -6.45 4.94 -0.06
N SER A 25 -5.61 5.97 0.00
CA SER A 25 -5.81 7.23 0.71
C SER A 25 -6.27 8.29 -0.27
N ALA A 26 -7.49 8.79 -0.08
CA ALA A 26 -8.01 9.90 -0.87
C ALA A 26 -7.77 11.23 -0.13
N PRO A 27 -7.43 12.32 -0.85
CA PRO A 27 -7.41 13.66 -0.28
C PRO A 27 -8.74 14.00 0.39
N THR A 28 -8.68 14.59 1.57
CA THR A 28 -9.88 15.06 2.28
C THR A 28 -10.14 16.51 1.88
N ALA A 29 -11.25 16.76 1.19
CA ALA A 29 -11.70 18.12 0.93
C ALA A 29 -12.30 18.72 2.22
N THR A 30 -11.76 19.84 2.67
CA THR A 30 -12.45 20.75 3.61
C THR A 30 -13.30 21.72 2.78
N ARG A 31 -14.54 21.98 3.21
CA ARG A 31 -15.52 22.78 2.43
C ARG A 31 -14.89 24.12 2.02
N GLY A 32 -14.82 24.38 0.71
CA GLY A 32 -14.28 25.64 0.15
C GLY A 32 -12.76 25.80 0.26
N GLN A 33 -12.02 24.77 0.65
CA GLN A 33 -10.57 24.82 0.88
C GLN A 33 -9.83 23.81 0.00
N GLN A 34 -8.51 24.03 -0.11
CA GLN A 34 -7.58 23.11 -0.76
C GLN A 34 -7.67 21.72 -0.09
N ALA A 35 -7.73 20.66 -0.92
CA ALA A 35 -7.78 19.30 -0.40
C ALA A 35 -6.52 18.99 0.41
N MET A 36 -6.64 18.19 1.47
CA MET A 36 -5.54 17.86 2.39
C MET A 36 -5.23 16.36 2.38
N LEU A 37 -3.97 16.01 2.56
CA LEU A 37 -3.50 14.63 2.77
C LEU A 37 -2.81 14.51 4.13
N ALA A 38 -2.92 13.34 4.75
CA ALA A 38 -2.11 13.05 5.92
C ALA A 38 -0.75 12.54 5.44
N VAL A 39 0.29 13.35 5.59
CA VAL A 39 1.67 13.05 5.20
C VAL A 39 2.41 12.48 6.40
N VAL A 40 3.06 11.33 6.19
CA VAL A 40 3.92 10.63 7.14
C VAL A 40 5.35 11.09 6.91
N TYR A 41 5.93 11.64 7.96
CA TYR A 41 7.34 11.99 8.06
C TYR A 41 8.07 10.92 8.85
N ASP A 42 9.29 10.58 8.42
CA ASP A 42 10.18 9.69 9.16
C ASP A 42 10.77 10.36 10.43
N HIS A 43 11.85 9.82 10.97
CA HIS A 43 12.53 10.40 12.14
C HIS A 43 13.52 11.51 11.79
N GLU A 44 13.94 11.59 10.52
CA GLU A 44 14.82 12.63 9.99
C GLU A 44 14.03 13.83 9.43
N GLY A 45 12.69 13.75 9.42
CA GLY A 45 11.82 14.79 8.90
C GLY A 45 11.64 14.74 7.38
N ARG A 46 11.97 13.61 6.74
CA ARG A 46 11.71 13.41 5.31
C ARG A 46 10.32 12.84 5.09
N ILE A 47 9.70 13.19 3.97
CA ILE A 47 8.41 12.62 3.56
C ILE A 47 8.63 11.14 3.25
N PHE A 48 7.94 10.28 3.99
CA PHE A 48 7.93 8.85 3.78
C PHE A 48 6.77 8.40 2.87
N GLY A 49 5.65 9.14 2.92
CA GLY A 49 4.47 8.96 2.07
C GLY A 49 3.18 9.33 2.82
N GLU A 50 2.03 8.82 2.41
CA GLU A 50 0.73 9.28 2.92
C GLU A 50 -0.01 8.23 3.77
N ALA A 51 -0.77 8.69 4.75
CA ALA A 51 -1.66 7.88 5.57
C ALA A 51 -3.13 8.09 5.17
N CYS A 52 -3.95 7.04 5.23
CA CYS A 52 -5.40 7.18 5.07
C CYS A 52 -6.05 7.65 6.38
N ARG A 53 -7.22 8.29 6.27
CA ARG A 53 -7.99 8.81 7.42
C ARG A 53 -8.26 7.73 8.48
N SER A 54 -8.53 6.50 8.04
CA SER A 54 -8.80 5.37 8.94
C SER A 54 -7.58 5.07 9.81
N CYS A 55 -6.37 5.00 9.22
CA CYS A 55 -5.15 4.80 9.97
C CYS A 55 -4.86 5.96 10.94
N VAL A 56 -5.05 7.21 10.50
CA VAL A 56 -4.85 8.38 11.37
C VAL A 56 -5.77 8.33 12.59
N ARG A 57 -7.02 7.86 12.43
CA ARG A 57 -8.01 7.73 13.51
C ARG A 57 -7.68 6.68 14.56
N LEU A 58 -6.84 5.69 14.24
CA LEU A 58 -6.44 4.64 15.18
C LEU A 58 -5.52 5.16 16.31
N GLY A 59 -4.93 6.35 16.13
CA GLY A 59 -3.93 6.87 17.05
C GLY A 59 -2.61 6.09 17.00
N ALA A 60 -1.64 6.50 17.82
CA ALA A 60 -0.28 5.97 17.75
C ALA A 60 -0.22 4.46 17.99
N ASP A 61 -0.92 3.95 18.99
CA ASP A 61 -0.83 2.53 19.37
C ASP A 61 -1.51 1.63 18.33
N GLY A 62 -2.67 2.03 17.81
CA GLY A 62 -3.33 1.30 16.74
C GLY A 62 -2.54 1.32 15.43
N ILE A 63 -1.87 2.43 15.10
CA ILE A 63 -0.94 2.49 13.95
C ILE A 63 0.22 1.52 14.16
N ARG A 64 0.83 1.46 15.37
CA ARG A 64 1.92 0.53 15.65
C ARG A 64 1.48 -0.93 15.50
N ALA A 65 0.33 -1.30 16.06
CA ALA A 65 -0.21 -2.64 15.96
C ALA A 65 -0.44 -3.03 14.49
N TYR A 66 -1.06 -2.14 13.70
CA TYR A 66 -1.29 -2.37 12.28
C TYR A 66 0.01 -2.52 11.48
N LEU A 67 1.01 -1.70 11.77
CA LEU A 67 2.33 -1.83 11.14
C LEU A 67 2.99 -3.17 11.46
N GLN A 68 2.91 -3.63 12.72
CA GLN A 68 3.46 -4.94 13.12
C GLN A 68 2.77 -6.10 12.39
N GLU A 69 1.43 -6.09 12.32
CA GLU A 69 0.64 -7.09 11.59
C GLU A 69 1.00 -7.10 10.09
N ARG A 70 1.10 -5.92 9.49
CA ARG A 70 1.45 -5.79 8.08
C ARG A 70 2.89 -6.22 7.80
N ILE A 71 3.84 -5.92 8.69
CA ILE A 71 5.22 -6.41 8.58
C ILE A 71 5.24 -7.95 8.59
N ALA A 72 4.53 -8.58 9.53
CA ALA A 72 4.45 -10.04 9.59
C ALA A 72 3.84 -10.64 8.31
N THR A 73 2.75 -10.06 7.81
CA THR A 73 2.09 -10.47 6.57
C THR A 73 3.04 -10.35 5.37
N LEU A 74 3.71 -9.20 5.22
CA LEU A 74 4.65 -8.97 4.12
C LEU A 74 5.85 -9.91 4.18
N GLN A 75 6.36 -10.21 5.37
CA GLN A 75 7.45 -11.18 5.54
C GLN A 75 7.03 -12.59 5.08
N SER A 76 5.81 -13.02 5.43
CA SER A 76 5.25 -14.29 4.93
C SER A 76 5.14 -14.29 3.41
N GLN A 77 4.58 -13.22 2.82
CA GLN A 77 4.45 -13.10 1.36
C GLN A 77 5.81 -13.10 0.65
N VAL A 78 6.83 -12.47 1.24
CA VAL A 78 8.20 -12.52 0.70
C VAL A 78 8.74 -13.95 0.72
N GLN A 79 8.50 -14.71 1.79
CA GLN A 79 8.91 -16.12 1.86
C GLN A 79 8.21 -16.96 0.79
N ASP A 80 6.90 -16.77 0.59
CA ASP A 80 6.13 -17.47 -0.44
C ASP A 80 6.67 -17.16 -1.84
N LEU A 81 6.93 -15.87 -2.13
CA LEU A 81 7.51 -15.44 -3.41
C LEU A 81 8.92 -15.99 -3.63
N GLN A 82 9.74 -16.02 -2.57
CA GLN A 82 11.07 -16.63 -2.63
C GLN A 82 10.99 -18.14 -2.91
N HIS A 83 10.02 -18.84 -2.32
CA HIS A 83 9.79 -20.25 -2.58
C HIS A 83 9.35 -20.50 -4.03
N LEU A 84 8.40 -19.73 -4.55
CA LEU A 84 7.98 -19.81 -5.95
C LEU A 84 9.13 -19.56 -6.92
N ASN A 85 10.02 -18.63 -6.59
CA ASN A 85 11.16 -18.28 -7.43
C ASN A 85 12.31 -19.32 -7.41
N GLN A 86 12.22 -20.36 -6.57
CA GLN A 86 13.22 -21.45 -6.55
C GLN A 86 12.95 -22.54 -7.59
N GLY A 87 11.74 -22.60 -8.15
CA GLY A 87 11.37 -23.56 -9.18
C GLY A 87 11.73 -23.09 -10.59
N GLU A 88 11.98 -24.04 -11.49
CA GLU A 88 11.98 -23.75 -12.92
C GLU A 88 10.55 -23.42 -13.37
N ILE A 89 10.36 -22.27 -14.01
CA ILE A 89 9.06 -21.87 -14.55
C ILE A 89 8.88 -22.60 -15.88
N SER A 90 8.09 -23.67 -15.87
CA SER A 90 7.62 -24.31 -17.10
C SER A 90 6.35 -23.62 -17.58
N LEU A 91 6.38 -23.11 -18.81
CA LEU A 91 5.21 -22.59 -19.51
C LEU A 91 4.79 -23.61 -20.56
N PRO A 92 3.50 -23.94 -20.67
CA PRO A 92 3.03 -24.85 -21.71
C PRO A 92 3.27 -24.26 -23.11
N SER A 93 3.51 -25.11 -24.10
CA SER A 93 3.49 -24.68 -25.51
C SER A 93 2.05 -24.44 -25.97
N LEU A 94 1.89 -23.65 -27.04
CA LEU A 94 0.57 -23.44 -27.66
C LEU A 94 -0.08 -24.75 -28.12
N GLU A 95 0.72 -25.74 -28.58
CA GLU A 95 0.20 -27.06 -28.96
C GLU A 95 -0.23 -27.90 -27.76
N GLU A 96 0.38 -27.71 -26.59
CA GLU A 96 -0.03 -28.37 -25.34
C GLU A 96 -1.33 -27.77 -24.82
N GLU A 97 -1.51 -26.45 -24.90
CA GLU A 97 -2.77 -25.78 -24.53
C GLU A 97 -3.94 -26.16 -25.46
N LEU A 98 -3.71 -26.24 -26.77
CA LEU A 98 -4.74 -26.57 -27.75
C LEU A 98 -5.24 -28.02 -27.63
N ARG A 99 -4.41 -28.94 -27.11
CA ARG A 99 -4.77 -30.37 -26.98
C ARG A 99 -5.94 -30.59 -26.04
N VAL A 100 -6.09 -29.77 -25.00
CA VAL A 100 -7.19 -29.82 -24.02
C VAL A 100 -8.56 -29.51 -24.65
N TYR A 101 -8.58 -28.80 -25.78
CA TYR A 101 -9.81 -28.40 -26.48
C TYR A 101 -10.16 -29.30 -27.68
N LEU A 102 -9.28 -30.25 -28.03
CA LEU A 102 -9.44 -31.17 -29.16
C LEU A 102 -9.79 -32.60 -28.73
N GLU A 103 -9.85 -32.87 -27.42
CA GLU A 103 -10.40 -34.07 -26.78
C GLU A 103 -11.84 -33.84 -26.30
#